data_AF-A0A4Y3WFC7-F1
#
_entry.id   AF-A0A4Y3WFC7-F1
#
_cell.length_a   1.000
_cell.length_b   1.000
_cell.length_c   1.000
_cell.angle_alpha   90.00
_cell.angle_beta   90.00
_cell.angle_gamma   90.00
#
_symmetry.space_group_name_H-M   'P 1'
#
loop_
_entity.id
_entity.type
_entity.pdbx_description
1 polymer ?
#
loop_
_entity_poly.entity_id
_entity_poly.type
_entity_poly.pdbx_seq_one_letter_code
_entity_poly.pdbx_strand_id
1 'polypeptide(L)'
;MFSQSFFRGTKADLKPGDLIVTGRQSNFIEGKSLSWVYFAGTLDAAIWGAELSAGSGRERIYVVEPTGPIEDDPNLTDKKFPGNPTLSYRSRDPLRVHDQARCNVINETLN
;
A
#
# COMPACT_ATOMS: atom_id res chain seq x y z
N MET A 1 21.11 11.04 -1.55
CA MET A 1 20.31 10.02 -0.83
C MET A 1 19.16 9.64 -1.74
N PHE A 2 19.10 8.39 -2.20
CA PHE A 2 17.87 7.88 -2.83
C PHE A 2 16.91 7.57 -1.68
N SER A 3 15.94 8.45 -1.42
CA SER A 3 14.83 8.08 -0.53
C SER A 3 14.08 6.95 -1.19
N GLN A 4 13.99 5.81 -0.51
CA GLN A 4 13.22 4.68 -0.99
C GLN A 4 11.75 5.11 -1.10
N SER A 5 11.22 5.12 -2.32
CA SER A 5 9.80 5.43 -2.54
C SER A 5 8.96 4.23 -2.11
N PHE A 6 7.97 4.48 -1.26
CA PHE A 6 6.95 3.49 -0.94
C PHE A 6 5.69 3.73 -1.77
N PHE A 7 4.97 2.65 -2.04
CA PHE A 7 3.80 2.63 -2.89
C PHE A 7 2.61 2.04 -2.15
N ARG A 8 1.46 2.70 -2.29
CA ARG A 8 0.17 2.19 -1.83
C ARG A 8 -0.82 2.09 -2.98
N GLY A 9 -1.19 0.87 -3.32
CA GLY A 9 -2.36 0.60 -4.17
C GLY A 9 -3.67 0.77 -3.41
N THR A 10 -4.61 1.52 -3.99
CA THR A 10 -5.98 1.62 -3.48
C THR A 10 -6.94 2.11 -4.56
N LYS A 11 -8.23 1.82 -4.40
CA LYS A 11 -9.31 2.40 -5.22
C LYS A 11 -9.84 3.72 -4.67
N ALA A 12 -9.33 4.17 -3.51
CA ALA A 12 -9.65 5.46 -2.95
C ALA A 12 -9.10 6.61 -3.81
N ASP A 13 -9.88 7.68 -3.94
CA ASP A 13 -9.47 8.89 -4.65
C ASP A 13 -8.81 9.86 -3.65
N LEU A 14 -7.50 9.71 -3.48
CA LEU A 14 -6.66 10.51 -2.59
C LEU A 14 -5.89 11.58 -3.37
N LYS A 15 -5.51 12.66 -2.67
CA LYS A 15 -4.70 13.76 -3.18
C LYS A 15 -3.36 13.87 -2.45
N PRO A 16 -2.33 14.47 -3.08
CA PRO A 16 -1.12 14.87 -2.37
C PRO A 16 -1.42 15.64 -1.08
N GLY A 17 -0.79 15.24 0.02
CA GLY A 17 -1.01 15.79 1.36
C GLY A 17 -2.03 15.01 2.20
N ASP A 18 -2.84 14.15 1.61
CA ASP A 18 -3.79 13.31 2.35
C ASP A 18 -3.06 12.29 3.23
N LEU A 19 -3.72 11.90 4.33
CA LEU A 19 -3.24 10.87 5.24
C LEU A 19 -4.08 9.60 5.07
N ILE A 20 -3.41 8.50 4.74
CA ILE A 20 -3.98 7.15 4.75
C ILE A 20 -3.88 6.66 6.19
N VAL A 21 -5.00 6.76 6.91
CA VAL A 21 -5.09 6.35 8.31
C VAL A 21 -5.64 4.93 8.46
N THR A 22 -5.27 4.30 9.56
CA THR A 22 -5.89 3.09 10.11
C THR A 22 -7.32 3.42 10.60
N GLY A 23 -8.30 2.53 10.39
CA GLY A 23 -9.64 2.68 10.99
C GLY A 23 -10.86 2.90 10.09
N ARG A 24 -10.79 2.69 8.76
CA ARG A 24 -12.02 2.34 8.01
C ARG A 24 -12.39 0.90 8.38
N GLN A 25 -13.66 0.66 8.74
CA GLN A 25 -14.14 -0.66 9.19
C GLN A 25 -13.61 -1.79 8.30
N SER A 26 -13.01 -2.79 8.92
CA SER A 26 -12.61 -4.03 8.28
C SER A 26 -13.83 -4.72 7.67
N ASN A 27 -13.86 -4.90 6.35
CA ASN A 27 -14.85 -5.73 5.66
C ASN A 27 -14.79 -7.22 6.05
N PHE A 28 -13.81 -7.64 6.86
CA PHE A 28 -13.56 -9.06 7.19
C PHE A 28 -13.82 -9.44 8.65
N ILE A 29 -13.82 -8.49 9.60
CA ILE A 29 -13.97 -8.80 11.04
C ILE A 29 -14.70 -7.64 11.72
N GLU A 30 -15.90 -7.91 12.25
CA GLU A 30 -16.65 -7.02 13.13
C GLU A 30 -15.84 -6.74 14.42
N GLY A 31 -15.56 -5.47 14.72
CA GLY A 31 -15.10 -5.06 16.05
C GLY A 31 -13.60 -4.87 16.30
N LYS A 32 -12.71 -5.04 15.30
CA LYS A 32 -11.30 -4.62 15.43
C LYS A 32 -10.96 -3.56 14.39
N SER A 33 -10.78 -2.31 14.83
CA SER A 33 -10.16 -1.26 14.02
C SER A 33 -8.91 -1.82 13.35
N LEU A 34 -8.85 -1.79 12.01
CA LEU A 34 -7.66 -2.18 11.25
C LEU A 34 -6.48 -1.42 11.82
N SER A 35 -5.63 -2.10 12.60
CA SER A 35 -4.58 -1.44 13.38
C SER A 35 -3.35 -1.09 12.52
N TRP A 36 -3.41 -1.35 11.21
CA TRP A 36 -2.28 -1.31 10.31
C TRP A 36 -2.65 -0.78 8.92
N VAL A 37 -1.79 0.06 8.37
CA VAL A 37 -1.78 0.46 6.97
C VAL A 37 -0.65 -0.29 6.26
N TYR A 38 -0.98 -0.96 5.17
CA TYR A 38 -0.04 -1.75 4.38
C TYR A 38 0.48 -0.93 3.21
N PHE A 39 1.73 -1.12 2.79
CA PHE A 39 2.34 -0.48 1.64
C PHE A 39 3.54 -1.30 1.19
N ALA A 40 4.07 -1.04 -0.01
CA ALA A 40 5.17 -1.81 -0.56
C ALA A 40 6.30 -0.93 -1.09
N GLY A 41 7.52 -1.46 -1.09
CA GLY A 41 8.67 -0.86 -1.76
C GLY A 41 8.75 -1.19 -3.26
N THR A 42 7.86 -2.04 -3.77
CA THR A 42 7.79 -2.41 -5.20
C THR A 42 6.44 -2.03 -5.81
N LEU A 43 6.46 -1.70 -7.10
CA LEU A 43 5.25 -1.34 -7.84
C LEU A 43 4.32 -2.55 -8.02
N ASP A 44 4.87 -3.74 -8.29
CA ASP A 44 4.08 -4.97 -8.45
C ASP A 44 3.24 -5.29 -7.22
N ALA A 45 3.82 -5.24 -6.03
CA ALA A 45 3.08 -5.47 -4.78
C ALA A 45 2.01 -4.39 -4.55
N ALA A 46 2.26 -3.15 -4.98
CA ALA A 46 1.27 -2.09 -4.92
C ALA A 46 0.13 -2.26 -5.94
N ILE A 47 0.38 -2.81 -7.13
CA ILE A 47 -0.66 -3.17 -8.12
C ILE A 47 -1.62 -4.18 -7.50
N TRP A 48 -1.09 -5.28 -6.94
CA TRP A 48 -1.90 -6.27 -6.21
C TRP A 48 -2.70 -5.62 -5.07
N GLY A 49 -2.10 -4.68 -4.34
CA GLY A 49 -2.79 -3.92 -3.30
C GLY A 49 -3.96 -3.07 -3.81
N ALA A 50 -3.89 -2.54 -5.04
CA ALA A 50 -4.97 -1.80 -5.67
C ALA A 50 -6.11 -2.72 -6.12
N GLU A 51 -5.77 -3.85 -6.75
CA GLU A 51 -6.73 -4.86 -7.23
C GLU A 51 -7.57 -5.44 -6.08
N LEU A 52 -6.88 -5.82 -4.99
CA LEU A 52 -7.50 -6.36 -3.76
C LEU A 52 -8.19 -5.29 -2.91
N SER A 53 -8.00 -4.01 -3.21
CA SER A 53 -8.64 -2.91 -2.48
C SER A 53 -10.15 -2.96 -2.68
N ALA A 54 -10.90 -2.82 -1.57
CA ALA A 54 -12.35 -2.76 -1.60
C ALA A 54 -12.85 -1.47 -2.26
N GLY A 55 -13.93 -1.59 -3.02
CA GLY A 55 -14.58 -0.49 -3.74
C GLY A 55 -14.67 -0.77 -5.24
N SER A 56 -15.59 -0.08 -5.90
CA SER A 56 -15.79 -0.10 -7.37
C SER A 56 -15.07 1.06 -8.08
N GLY A 57 -14.26 1.82 -7.35
CA GLY A 57 -13.47 2.93 -7.89
C GLY A 57 -12.31 2.46 -8.77
N ARG A 58 -11.79 3.37 -9.58
CA ARG A 58 -10.60 3.12 -10.40
C ARG A 58 -9.38 2.79 -9.52
N GLU A 59 -8.60 1.81 -9.93
CA GLU A 59 -7.34 1.46 -9.28
C GLU A 59 -6.33 2.59 -9.44
N ARG A 60 -5.68 2.95 -8.33
CA ARG A 60 -4.68 4.00 -8.28
C ARG A 60 -3.52 3.53 -7.42
N ILE A 61 -2.33 4.01 -7.77
CA ILE A 61 -1.11 3.79 -7.01
C ILE A 61 -0.61 5.15 -6.55
N TYR A 62 -0.32 5.26 -5.26
CA TYR A 62 0.18 6.47 -4.64
C TYR A 62 1.60 6.26 -4.15
N VAL A 63 2.44 7.27 -4.35
CA VAL A 63 3.73 7.38 -3.67
C VAL A 63 3.44 7.92 -2.28
N VAL A 64 3.86 7.18 -1.28
CA VAL A 64 3.56 7.46 0.12
C VAL A 64 4.82 7.49 0.96
N GLU A 65 4.77 8.23 2.06
CA GLU A 65 5.78 8.16 3.12
C GLU A 65 5.12 7.75 4.44
N PRO A 66 5.69 6.77 5.15
CA PRO A 66 5.25 6.46 6.50
C PRO A 66 5.57 7.63 7.43
N THR A 67 4.61 8.02 8.27
CA THR A 67 4.82 9.08 9.26
C THR A 67 5.42 8.57 10.58
N GLY A 68 5.60 7.25 10.70
CA GLY A 68 6.12 6.58 11.88
C GLY A 68 6.87 5.29 11.55
N PRO A 69 7.17 4.45 12.55
CA PRO A 69 7.89 3.20 12.36
C PRO A 69 7.16 2.24 11.41
N ILE A 70 7.96 1.46 10.67
CA ILE A 70 7.47 0.47 9.71
C ILE A 70 7.95 -0.92 10.12
N GLU A 71 7.13 -1.93 9.87
CA GLU A 71 7.43 -3.34 10.12
C GLU A 71 7.22 -4.12 8.82
N ASP A 72 7.96 -5.21 8.63
CA ASP A 72 7.69 -6.16 7.54
C ASP A 72 6.29 -6.77 7.68
N ASP A 73 5.61 -7.00 6.55
CA ASP A 73 4.28 -7.60 6.55
C ASP A 73 4.37 -9.12 6.79
N PRO A 74 3.95 -9.64 7.98
CA PRO A 74 4.04 -11.07 8.28
C PRO A 74 3.12 -11.94 7.42
N ASN A 75 2.23 -11.35 6.63
CA ASN A 75 1.38 -12.09 5.69
C ASN A 75 2.10 -12.47 4.40
N LEU A 76 3.18 -11.76 4.06
CA LEU A 76 3.92 -11.95 2.80
C LEU A 76 5.39 -12.28 3.03
N THR A 77 5.98 -11.79 4.12
CA THR A 77 7.33 -12.10 4.57
C THR A 77 7.41 -13.53 5.12
N ASP A 78 8.44 -14.28 4.71
CA ASP A 78 8.74 -15.65 5.18
C ASP A 78 7.61 -16.69 4.98
N LYS A 79 6.68 -16.43 4.06
CA LYS A 79 5.60 -17.39 3.72
C LYS A 79 6.01 -18.35 2.62
N LYS A 80 6.10 -17.84 1.40
CA LYS A 80 6.42 -18.63 0.19
C LYS A 80 7.91 -18.60 -0.14
N PHE A 81 8.58 -17.52 0.23
CA PHE A 81 10.00 -17.29 0.01
C PHE A 81 10.60 -16.73 1.29
N PRO A 82 11.87 -17.07 1.61
CA PRO A 82 12.55 -16.52 2.78
C PRO A 82 12.73 -15.00 2.64
N GLY A 83 12.53 -14.27 3.73
CA GLY A 83 12.61 -12.82 3.81
C GLY A 83 11.41 -12.09 3.20
N ASN A 84 11.63 -10.82 2.83
CA ASN A 84 10.62 -9.92 2.27
C ASN A 84 10.95 -9.54 0.80
N PRO A 85 10.93 -10.49 -0.16
CA PRO A 85 11.29 -10.21 -1.54
C PRO A 85 10.33 -9.23 -2.22
N THR A 86 9.08 -9.16 -1.76
CA THR A 86 8.06 -8.24 -2.27
C THR A 86 8.18 -6.83 -1.67
N LEU A 87 9.08 -6.63 -0.70
CA LEU A 87 9.27 -5.40 0.07
C LEU A 87 7.94 -4.89 0.60
N SER A 88 7.13 -5.77 1.21
CA SER A 88 5.82 -5.45 1.75
C SER A 88 5.92 -5.08 3.22
N TYR A 89 5.36 -3.94 3.59
CA TYR A 89 5.48 -3.36 4.92
C TYR A 89 4.11 -2.98 5.47
N ARG A 90 4.07 -2.78 6.78
CA ARG A 90 2.92 -2.23 7.50
C ARG A 90 3.36 -1.20 8.52
N SER A 91 2.51 -0.23 8.80
CA SER A 91 2.70 0.75 9.89
C SER A 91 1.41 0.93 10.67
N ARG A 92 1.52 1.28 11.96
CA ARG A 92 0.36 1.70 12.77
C ARG A 92 0.03 3.18 12.53
N ASP A 93 1.06 3.95 12.22
CA ASP A 93 0.95 5.38 11.95
C ASP A 93 0.44 5.63 10.51
N PRO A 94 -0.15 6.80 10.25
CA PRO A 94 -0.64 7.13 8.92
C PRO A 94 0.45 7.13 7.85
N LEU A 95 0.06 6.88 6.62
CA LEU A 95 0.91 7.15 5.46
C LEU A 95 0.53 8.49 4.85
N ARG A 96 1.49 9.36 4.59
CA ARG A 96 1.27 10.61 3.88
C ARG A 96 1.39 10.37 2.38
N VAL A 97 0.38 10.77 1.62
CA VAL A 97 0.43 10.77 0.16
C VAL A 97 1.29 11.94 -0.30
N HIS A 98 2.33 11.65 -1.08
CA HIS A 98 3.16 12.69 -1.71
C HIS A 98 2.73 12.95 -3.13
N ASP A 99 2.51 11.89 -3.89
CA ASP A 99 2.10 12.01 -5.28
C ASP A 99 1.26 10.80 -5.71
N GLN A 100 0.52 10.96 -6.80
CA GLN A 100 -0.11 9.86 -7.49
C GLN A 100 0.84 9.37 -8.57
N ALA A 101 1.22 8.09 -8.52
CA ALA A 101 1.95 7.49 -9.62
C ALA A 101 1.04 7.50 -10.86
N ARG A 102 1.41 8.27 -11.88
CA ARG A 102 0.73 8.22 -13.18
C ARG A 102 1.01 6.88 -13.80
N CYS A 103 0.07 5.96 -13.64
CA CYS A 103 0.18 4.63 -14.18
C CYS A 103 -0.08 4.68 -15.70
N ASN A 104 0.96 4.98 -16.48
CA ASN A 104 1.11 4.42 -17.83
C ASN A 104 1.64 2.99 -17.78
N VAL A 105 2.07 2.52 -16.60
CA VAL A 105 2.78 1.25 -16.38
C VAL A 105 1.85 0.03 -16.36
N ILE A 106 0.53 0.20 -16.19
CA ILE A 106 -0.42 -0.94 -16.21
C ILE A 106 -0.44 -1.65 -17.58
N ASN A 107 0.07 -1.00 -18.65
CA ASN A 107 0.15 -1.59 -19.99
C ASN A 107 1.53 -2.15 -20.37
N GLU A 108 2.56 -2.07 -19.52
CA GLU A 108 3.92 -2.53 -19.89
C GLU A 108 4.36 -3.83 -19.20
N THR A 109 3.53 -4.44 -18.35
CA THR A 109 3.84 -5.73 -17.69
C THR A 109 3.09 -6.94 -18.27
N LEU A 110 2.38 -6.78 -19.39
CA LEU A 110 1.63 -7.84 -20.09
C LEU A 110 2.05 -8.06 -21.56
N ASN A 111 3.30 -7.73 -21.93
CA ASN A 111 3.87 -8.14 -23.23
C ASN A 111 5.20 -8.86 -23.06
#